data_AF-A0A9D2EPQ2-F1
#
_entry.id   AF-A0A9D2EPQ2-F1
#
_cell.length_a   1.000
_cell.length_b   1.000
_cell.length_c   1.000
_cell.angle_alpha   90.00
_cell.angle_beta   90.00
_cell.angle_gamma   90.00
#
_symmetry.space_group_name_H-M   'P 1'
#
loop_
_entity.id
_entity.type
_entity.pdbx_description
1 polymer ?
#
loop_
_entity_poly.entity_id
_entity_poly.type
_entity_poly.pdbx_seq_one_letter_code
_entity_poly.pdbx_strand_id
1 'polypeptide(L)'
;MIEVSSFLKHGRENAISAADLCKATGATPRALRHCIAAERAAGVEILYSPDGQSGYFLPNLDPVKAKMERQAFYHVMKARAVCTCTALRPVARALGVPAVQVSPVESEA
;
A
#
# COMPACT_ATOMS: atom_id res chain seq x y z
N MET A 1 -3.75 -18.14 7.86
CA MET A 1 -3.50 -17.07 6.87
C MET A 1 -2.03 -16.70 7.00
N ILE A 2 -1.32 -16.36 5.93
CA ILE A 2 0.09 -15.97 6.01
C ILE A 2 0.14 -14.53 6.52
N GLU A 3 0.88 -14.29 7.61
CA GLU A 3 1.19 -12.95 8.11
C GLU A 3 2.45 -12.45 7.42
N VAL A 4 2.27 -11.66 6.37
CA VAL A 4 3.34 -11.09 5.55
C VAL A 4 4.20 -10.14 6.37
N SER A 5 3.62 -9.36 7.28
CA SER A 5 4.36 -8.44 8.15
C SER A 5 5.45 -9.12 8.99
N SER A 6 5.26 -10.38 9.40
CA SER A 6 6.27 -11.15 10.13
C SER A 6 7.54 -11.46 9.33
N PHE A 7 7.50 -11.28 8.00
CA PHE A 7 8.66 -11.40 7.11
C PHE A 7 9.28 -10.05 6.73
N LEU A 8 8.65 -8.94 7.13
CA LEU A 8 9.10 -7.60 6.82
C LEU A 8 10.00 -7.06 7.91
N LYS A 9 10.92 -6.18 7.50
CA LYS A 9 11.77 -5.41 8.40
C LYS A 9 11.35 -3.95 8.39
N HIS A 10 11.78 -3.21 9.41
CA HIS A 10 11.52 -1.78 9.55
C HIS A 10 12.45 -0.94 8.69
N GLY A 11 11.92 0.10 8.08
CA GLY A 11 12.66 1.05 7.26
C GLY A 11 12.80 0.60 5.81
N ARG A 12 12.73 1.57 4.91
CA ARG A 12 12.85 1.38 3.47
C ARG A 12 14.16 0.70 3.07
N GLU A 13 15.24 0.95 3.80
CA GLU A 13 16.55 0.34 3.57
C GLU A 13 16.50 -1.20 3.66
N ASN A 14 15.50 -1.75 4.34
CA ASN A 14 15.29 -3.19 4.52
C ASN A 14 14.16 -3.76 3.65
N ALA A 15 13.73 -3.03 2.62
CA ALA A 15 12.65 -3.47 1.75
C ALA A 15 12.96 -4.82 1.09
N ILE A 16 12.01 -5.74 1.16
CA ILE A 16 12.09 -7.06 0.53
C ILE A 16 11.23 -7.10 -0.74
N SER A 17 11.79 -7.64 -1.82
CA SER A 17 11.09 -7.73 -3.10
C SER A 17 9.85 -8.63 -3.00
N ALA A 18 8.85 -8.40 -3.87
CA ALA A 18 7.68 -9.28 -3.94
C ALA A 18 8.07 -10.74 -4.28
N ALA A 19 9.10 -10.91 -5.11
CA ALA A 19 9.59 -12.23 -5.53
C ALA A 19 10.21 -12.98 -4.34
N ASP A 20 11.04 -12.30 -3.54
CA ASP A 20 11.68 -12.92 -2.38
C ASP A 20 10.69 -13.16 -1.24
N LEU A 21 9.69 -12.30 -1.07
CA LEU A 21 8.55 -12.58 -0.19
C LEU A 21 7.76 -13.81 -0.63
N CYS A 22 7.50 -13.98 -1.93
CA CYS A 22 6.84 -15.19 -2.44
C CYS A 22 7.66 -16.45 -2.13
N LYS A 23 9.00 -16.39 -2.30
CA LYS A 23 9.88 -17.50 -1.93
C LYS A 23 9.85 -17.79 -0.43
N ALA A 24 9.93 -16.76 0.40
CA ALA A 24 9.96 -16.89 1.87
C ALA A 24 8.64 -17.42 2.44
N THR A 25 7.51 -17.04 1.83
CA THR A 25 6.16 -17.42 2.28
C THR A 25 5.60 -18.67 1.60
N GLY A 26 6.22 -19.12 0.50
CA GLY A 26 5.65 -20.14 -0.41
C GLY A 26 4.38 -19.66 -1.15
N ALA A 27 4.01 -18.39 -1.01
CA ALA A 27 2.79 -17.85 -1.60
C ALA A 27 2.98 -17.53 -3.09
N THR A 28 1.90 -17.68 -3.86
CA THR A 28 1.87 -17.13 -5.22
C THR A 28 1.79 -15.59 -5.17
N PRO A 29 2.23 -14.87 -6.21
CA PRO A 29 2.13 -13.40 -6.25
C PRO A 29 0.70 -12.87 -6.05
N ARG A 30 -0.32 -13.63 -6.48
CA ARG A 30 -1.74 -13.29 -6.24
C ARG A 30 -2.10 -13.44 -4.76
N ALA A 31 -1.72 -14.56 -4.14
CA ALA A 31 -1.98 -14.80 -2.72
C ALA A 31 -1.25 -13.79 -1.83
N LEU A 32 0.01 -13.45 -2.16
CA LEU A 32 0.78 -12.44 -1.45
C LEU A 32 0.07 -11.07 -1.46
N ARG A 33 -0.39 -10.61 -2.64
CA ARG A 33 -1.14 -9.34 -2.74
C ARG A 33 -2.43 -9.34 -1.92
N HIS A 34 -3.14 -10.46 -1.89
CA HIS A 34 -4.35 -10.62 -1.08
C HIS A 34 -4.04 -10.53 0.42
N CYS A 35 -2.98 -11.20 0.88
CA CYS A 35 -2.57 -11.15 2.30
C CYS A 35 -2.13 -9.73 2.70
N ILE A 36 -1.32 -9.06 1.88
CA ILE A 36 -0.92 -7.65 2.11
C ILE A 36 -2.14 -6.73 2.20
N ALA A 37 -3.12 -6.90 1.31
CA ALA A 37 -4.34 -6.11 1.33
C ALA A 37 -5.16 -6.36 2.61
N ALA A 38 -5.28 -7.62 3.05
CA ALA A 38 -5.97 -7.99 4.28
C ALA A 38 -5.29 -7.40 5.52
N GLU A 39 -3.96 -7.48 5.63
CA GLU A 39 -3.21 -6.89 6.75
C GLU A 39 -3.30 -5.37 6.78
N ARG A 40 -3.23 -4.70 5.62
CA ARG A 40 -3.47 -3.25 5.55
C ARG A 40 -4.88 -2.88 6.00
N ALA A 41 -5.89 -3.66 5.61
CA ALA A 41 -7.26 -3.46 6.07
C ALA A 41 -7.41 -3.69 7.59
N ALA A 42 -6.57 -4.53 8.17
CA ALA A 42 -6.46 -4.75 9.62
C ALA A 42 -5.62 -3.69 10.35
N GLY A 43 -5.10 -2.68 9.64
CA GLY A 43 -4.33 -1.57 10.23
C GLY A 43 -2.82 -1.74 10.23
N VAL A 44 -2.28 -2.80 9.63
CA VAL A 44 -0.82 -2.99 9.52
C VAL A 44 -0.25 -2.08 8.43
N GLU A 45 0.69 -1.22 8.80
CA GLU A 45 1.31 -0.22 7.92
C GLU A 45 2.36 -0.82 6.96
N ILE A 46 1.99 -1.81 6.13
CA ILE A 46 2.89 -2.37 5.12
C ILE A 46 3.11 -1.32 4.01
N LEU A 47 4.30 -0.74 3.92
CA LEU A 47 4.66 0.29 2.94
C LEU A 47 5.40 -0.30 1.74
N TYR A 48 5.50 0.47 0.65
CA TYR A 48 6.44 0.24 -0.46
C TYR A 48 6.87 1.59 -1.04
N SER A 49 8.06 1.64 -1.65
CA SER A 49 8.59 2.88 -2.24
C SER A 49 8.37 2.92 -3.76
N PRO A 50 7.95 4.07 -4.33
CA PRO A 50 7.74 4.22 -5.78
C PRO A 50 9.02 4.47 -6.58
N ASP A 51 10.11 4.85 -5.93
CA ASP A 51 11.33 5.44 -6.54
C ASP A 51 12.44 4.42 -6.82
N GLY A 52 12.06 3.22 -7.24
CA GLY A 52 12.99 2.22 -7.79
C GLY A 52 13.58 1.24 -6.78
N GLN A 53 13.54 1.52 -5.46
CA GLN A 53 13.73 0.47 -4.46
C GLN A 53 12.45 -0.36 -4.35
N SER A 54 12.35 -1.39 -5.18
CA SER A 54 11.19 -2.26 -5.26
C SER A 54 11.12 -3.20 -4.06
N GLY A 55 10.15 -3.02 -3.18
CA GLY A 55 9.91 -3.96 -2.09
C GLY A 55 8.92 -3.45 -1.06
N TYR A 56 8.55 -4.35 -0.15
CA TYR A 56 7.67 -4.06 0.98
C TYR A 56 8.49 -3.97 2.27
N PHE A 57 8.06 -3.11 3.18
CA PHE A 57 8.70 -2.89 4.48
C PHE A 57 7.67 -2.37 5.49
N LEU A 58 8.02 -2.44 6.78
CA LEU A 58 7.30 -1.74 7.85
C LEU A 58 7.93 -0.35 8.06
N PRO A 59 7.19 0.66 8.55
CA PRO A 59 7.75 1.99 8.75
C PRO A 59 8.98 1.94 9.65
N ASN A 60 9.95 2.82 9.42
CA ASN A 60 11.15 2.90 10.24
C ASN A 60 10.82 3.02 11.73
N LEU A 61 11.73 2.58 12.60
CA LEU A 61 11.59 2.77 14.05
C LEU A 61 11.93 4.22 14.44
N ASP A 62 12.77 4.91 13.65
CA ASP A 62 13.00 6.34 13.79
C ASP A 62 11.75 7.14 13.37
N PRO A 63 11.15 7.96 14.27
CA PRO A 63 9.89 8.65 13.97
C PRO A 63 9.96 9.63 12.80
N VAL A 64 11.11 10.27 12.58
CA VAL A 64 11.29 11.25 11.50
C VAL A 64 11.31 10.54 10.16
N LYS A 65 12.10 9.47 10.04
CA LYS A 65 12.15 8.62 8.84
C LYS A 65 10.79 7.96 8.59
N ALA A 66 10.15 7.43 9.63
CA ALA A 66 8.83 6.81 9.52
C ALA A 66 7.77 7.79 8.99
N LYS A 67 7.78 9.05 9.44
CA LYS A 67 6.89 10.08 8.92
C LYS A 67 7.12 10.34 7.44
N MET A 68 8.38 10.43 7.00
CA MET A 68 8.72 10.62 5.58
C MET A 68 8.27 9.43 4.72
N GLU A 69 8.51 8.20 5.17
CA GLU A 69 8.09 6.97 4.48
C GLU A 69 6.57 6.88 4.35
N ARG A 70 5.83 7.18 5.44
CA ARG A 70 4.36 7.24 5.42
C ARG A 70 3.85 8.31 4.46
N GLN A 71 4.44 9.51 4.47
CA GLN A 71 4.05 10.60 3.57
C GLN A 71 4.26 10.21 2.09
N ALA A 72 5.39 9.60 1.77
CA ALA A 72 5.69 9.14 0.41
C ALA A 72 4.68 8.07 -0.04
N PHE A 73 4.43 7.07 0.80
CA PHE A 73 3.43 6.02 0.52
C PHE A 73 2.03 6.61 0.36
N TYR A 74 1.61 7.47 1.29
CA TYR A 74 0.28 8.10 1.26
C TYR A 74 0.08 8.92 0.00
N HIS A 75 1.07 9.71 -0.43
CA HIS A 75 1.00 10.50 -1.66
C HIS A 75 0.74 9.61 -2.88
N VAL A 76 1.48 8.50 -3.01
CA VAL A 76 1.32 7.54 -4.12
C VAL A 76 -0.05 6.86 -4.08
N MET A 77 -0.45 6.37 -2.90
CA MET A 77 -1.73 5.66 -2.75
C MET A 77 -2.91 6.58 -3.00
N LYS A 78 -2.86 7.83 -2.54
CA LYS A 78 -3.86 8.86 -2.82
C LYS A 78 -3.95 9.15 -4.32
N ALA A 79 -2.82 9.37 -5.00
CA ALA A 79 -2.81 9.58 -6.44
C ALA A 79 -3.44 8.39 -7.20
N ARG A 80 -3.09 7.15 -6.82
CA ARG A 80 -3.69 5.93 -7.40
C ARG A 80 -5.19 5.83 -7.14
N ALA A 81 -5.65 6.18 -5.93
CA ALA A 81 -7.07 6.18 -5.59
C ALA A 81 -7.83 7.19 -6.45
N VAL A 82 -7.30 8.40 -6.63
CA VAL A 82 -7.89 9.43 -7.50
C VAL A 82 -7.95 8.96 -8.96
N CYS A 83 -6.87 8.39 -9.49
CA CYS A 83 -6.86 7.84 -10.84
C CYS A 83 -7.89 6.71 -11.01
N THR A 84 -7.98 5.80 -10.04
CA THR A 84 -8.95 4.70 -10.04
C THR A 84 -10.38 5.21 -10.01
N CYS A 85 -10.71 6.14 -9.11
CA CYS A 85 -12.03 6.75 -9.03
C CYS A 85 -12.39 7.47 -10.34
N THR A 86 -11.44 8.19 -10.93
CA THR A 86 -11.62 8.87 -12.22
C THR A 86 -11.91 7.88 -13.35
N ALA A 87 -11.18 6.78 -13.41
CA ALA A 87 -11.39 5.72 -14.40
C ALA A 87 -12.75 5.00 -14.24
N LEU A 88 -13.30 4.94 -13.02
CA LEU A 88 -14.60 4.34 -12.75
C LEU A 88 -15.79 5.25 -13.11
N ARG A 89 -15.59 6.57 -13.27
CA ARG A 89 -16.67 7.53 -13.61
C ARG A 89 -17.51 7.14 -14.83
N PRO A 90 -16.93 6.77 -16.01
CA PRO A 90 -17.74 6.37 -17.16
C PRO A 90 -18.56 5.11 -16.89
N VAL A 91 -18.01 4.14 -16.15
CA VAL A 91 -18.72 2.91 -15.78
C VAL A 91 -19.86 3.20 -14.82
N ALA A 92 -19.63 4.05 -13.81
CA ALA A 92 -20.67 4.48 -12.87
C ALA A 92 -21.82 5.19 -13.59
N ARG A 93 -21.51 6.05 -14.56
CA ARG A 93 -22.51 6.73 -15.42
C ARG A 93 -23.34 5.71 -16.22
N ALA A 94 -22.70 4.72 -16.83
CA ALA A 94 -23.40 3.71 -17.62
C ALA A 94 -24.32 2.82 -16.76
N LEU A 95 -23.93 2.56 -15.51
CA LEU A 95 -24.71 1.78 -14.55
C LEU A 95 -25.78 2.59 -13.80
N GLY A 96 -25.80 3.93 -13.94
CA GLY A 96 -26.73 4.79 -13.19
C GLY A 96 -26.45 4.84 -11.68
N VAL A 97 -25.23 4.48 -11.24
CA VAL A 97 -24.83 4.49 -9.82
C VAL A 97 -23.96 5.71 -9.50
N PRO A 98 -23.91 6.16 -8.22
CA PRO A 98 -23.03 7.25 -7.82
C PRO A 98 -21.55 6.91 -8.09
N ALA A 99 -20.81 7.88 -8.63
CA ALA A 99 -19.36 7.72 -8.81
C ALA A 99 -18.65 7.70 -7.46
N VAL A 100 -17.69 6.78 -7.30
CA VAL A 100 -16.80 6.75 -6.14
C VAL A 100 -15.94 8.01 -6.14
N GLN A 101 -15.79 8.63 -4.97
CA GLN A 101 -14.97 9.83 -4.76
C GLN A 101 -14.01 9.58 -3.62
N VAL A 102 -12.81 10.16 -3.72
CA VAL A 102 -11.85 10.21 -2.61
C VAL A 102 -11.94 11.59 -2.01
N SER A 103 -12.53 11.71 -0.81
CA SER A 103 -12.54 12.97 -0.08
C SER A 103 -11.10 13.36 0.29
N PRO A 104 -10.73 14.66 0.24
CA PRO A 104 -9.51 15.08 0.91
C PRO A 104 -9.68 14.81 2.41
N VAL A 105 -8.78 14.01 2.99
CA VAL A 105 -8.62 13.98 4.44
C VAL A 105 -8.05 15.34 4.82
N GLU A 106 -8.76 16.09 5.65
CA GLU A 106 -8.29 17.35 6.22
C GLU A 106 -6.94 17.09 6.88
N SER A 107 -5.90 17.76 6.37
CA SER A 107 -4.61 17.77 7.03
C SER A 107 -4.79 18.67 8.24
N GLU A 108 -4.97 18.10 9.42
CA GLU A 108 -4.77 18.85 10.66
C GLU A 108 -3.34 19.41 10.63
N ALA A 109 -3.29 20.75 10.72
CA ALA A 109 -2.11 21.59 10.57
C ALA A 109 -1.24 21.57 11.83
#